data_AF-A0A944BW39-F1
#
_entry.id   AF-A0A944BW39-F1
#
_cell.length_a   1.000
_cell.length_b   1.000
_cell.length_c   1.000
_cell.angle_alpha   90.00
_cell.angle_beta   90.00
_cell.angle_gamma   90.00
#
_symmetry.space_group_name_H-M   'P 1'
#
loop_
_entity.id
_entity.type
_entity.pdbx_description
1 polymer ?
#
loop_
_entity_poly.entity_id
_entity_poly.type
_entity_poly.pdbx_seq_one_letter_code
_entity_poly.pdbx_strand_id
1 'polypeptide(L)' 'MMFSMEAKRKELGLTQREMAEKLGLSIGGYCNIERKRYLPCIATAKKIANILGIDWRDIYE' A
#
# COMPACT_ATOMS: atom_id res chain seq x y z
N MET A 1 -10.75 -9.23 7.88
CA MET A 1 -11.47 -7.95 8.14
C MET A 1 -11.28 -7.11 6.89
N MET A 2 -12.33 -6.79 6.12
CA MET A 2 -12.20 -6.16 4.80
C MET A 2 -11.86 -4.67 4.93
N PHE A 3 -10.58 -4.31 4.84
CA PHE A 3 -10.16 -2.91 4.69
C PHE A 3 -9.37 -2.74 3.39
N SER A 4 -9.64 -1.66 2.66
CA SER A 4 -8.83 -1.33 1.48
C SER A 4 -7.54 -0.62 1.90
N MET A 5 -6.47 -0.79 1.11
CA MET A 5 -5.22 -0.05 1.36
C MET A 5 -5.44 1.47 1.35
N GLU A 6 -6.36 1.95 0.52
CA GLU A 6 -6.75 3.37 0.47
C GLU A 6 -7.34 3.85 1.79
N ALA A 7 -8.24 3.06 2.40
CA ALA A 7 -8.85 3.40 3.68
C ALA A 7 -7.80 3.48 4.79
N LYS A 8 -6.95 2.46 4.91
CA LYS A 8 -5.87 2.43 5.92
C LYS A 8 -4.88 3.58 5.72
N ARG A 9 -4.50 3.89 4.47
CA ARG A 9 -3.63 5.03 4.17
C ARG A 9 -4.27 6.35 4.61
N LYS A 10 -5.57 6.53 4.33
CA LYS A 10 -6.32 7.74 4.71
C LYS A 10 -6.49 7.87 6.23
N GLU A 11 -6.71 6.78 6.96
CA GLU A 11 -6.72 6.76 8.43
C GLU A 11 -5.40 7.27 9.02
N LEU A 12 -4.28 6.99 8.34
CA LEU A 12 -2.94 7.47 8.72
C LEU A 12 -2.65 8.90 8.25
N GLY A 13 -3.60 9.58 7.59
CA GLY A 13 -3.42 10.93 7.06
C GLY A 13 -2.42 11.05 5.90
N LEU A 14 -2.02 9.92 5.29
CA LEU A 14 -1.00 9.88 4.24
C LEU A 14 -1.63 10.11 2.87
N THR A 15 -0.95 10.83 1.99
CA THR A 15 -1.26 10.92 0.56
C THR A 15 -0.62 9.76 -0.22
N GLN A 16 -1.10 9.51 -1.46
CA GLN A 16 -0.45 8.52 -2.35
C GLN A 16 1.00 8.89 -2.67
N ARG A 17 1.33 10.18 -2.69
CA ARG A 17 2.69 10.69 -2.96
C ARG A 17 3.62 10.36 -1.80
N GLU A 18 3.25 10.73 -0.58
CA GLU A 18 4.05 10.45 0.62
C GLU A 18 4.24 8.94 0.81
N MET A 19 3.22 8.15 0.50
CA MET A 19 3.32 6.70 0.57
C MET A 19 4.32 6.15 -0.47
N ALA A 20 4.26 6.64 -1.71
CA ALA A 20 5.21 6.25 -2.75
C ALA A 20 6.64 6.63 -2.39
N GLU A 21 6.86 7.84 -1.86
CA GLU A 21 8.16 8.32 -1.38
C GLU A 21 8.71 7.44 -0.26
N LYS A 22 7.91 7.11 0.75
CA LYS A 22 8.32 6.20 1.85
C LYS A 22 8.70 4.80 1.36
N LEU A 23 8.07 4.33 0.28
CA LEU A 23 8.32 3.01 -0.32
C LEU A 23 9.47 3.01 -1.33
N GLY A 24 9.96 4.17 -1.76
CA GLY A 24 10.90 4.30 -2.88
C GLY A 24 10.27 3.89 -4.21
N LEU A 25 8.97 4.13 -4.39
CA LEU A 25 8.22 3.82 -5.61
C LEU A 25 7.84 5.11 -6.36
N SER A 26 7.54 4.98 -7.64
CA SER A 26 6.83 6.06 -8.35
C SER A 26 5.40 6.18 -7.80
N ILE A 27 4.85 7.40 -7.85
CA ILE A 27 3.45 7.65 -7.45
C ILE A 27 2.50 6.74 -8.24
N GLY A 28 2.71 6.64 -9.56
CA GLY A 28 1.93 5.75 -10.43
C GLY A 28 2.07 4.27 -10.07
N GLY A 29 3.26 3.83 -9.66
CA GLY A 29 3.49 2.46 -9.19
C GLY A 29 2.68 2.15 -7.93
N TYR A 30 2.78 2.99 -6.90
CA TYR A 30 1.97 2.84 -5.70
C TYR A 30 0.46 2.91 -6.01
N CYS A 31 0.06 3.85 -6.86
CA CYS A 31 -1.33 4.06 -7.27
C CYS A 31 -1.94 2.83 -7.97
N ASN A 32 -1.14 2.14 -8.79
CA ASN A 32 -1.55 0.90 -9.44
C ASN A 32 -1.64 -0.28 -8.46
N ILE A 33 -0.72 -0.35 -7.48
CA ILE A 33 -0.78 -1.34 -6.39
C ILE A 33 -2.03 -1.10 -5.53
N GLU A 34 -2.28 0.14 -5.09
CA GLU A 34 -3.45 0.52 -4.28
C GLU A 34 -4.78 0.18 -4.95
N ARG A 35 -4.85 0.34 -6.27
CA ARG A 35 -6.02 -0.01 -7.08
C ARG A 35 -6.03 -1.46 -7.56
N LYS A 36 -5.14 -2.32 -7.05
CA LYS A 36 -5.01 -3.74 -7.44
C LYS A 36 -4.86 -3.96 -8.96
N ARG A 37 -4.33 -2.98 -9.71
CA ARG A 37 -4.05 -3.15 -11.16
C ARG A 37 -2.91 -4.15 -11.40
N TYR A 38 -1.97 -4.23 -10.46
CA TYR A 38 -1.00 -5.30 -10.38
C TYR A 38 -0.63 -5.55 -8.92
N LEU A 39 -0.14 -6.75 -8.63
CA LEU A 39 0.28 -7.14 -7.29
C LEU A 39 1.77 -6.84 -7.08
N PRO A 40 2.14 -6.26 -5.92
CA PRO A 40 3.54 -6.04 -5.59
C PRO A 40 4.23 -7.38 -5.30
N CYS A 41 5.57 -7.41 -5.39
CA CYS A 41 6.34 -8.52 -4.85
C CYS A 41 6.22 -8.56 -3.31
N ILE A 42 6.52 -9.72 -2.72
CA ILE A 42 6.41 -9.94 -1.26
C ILE A 42 7.21 -8.91 -0.46
N ALA A 43 8.39 -8.53 -0.93
CA ALA A 43 9.23 -7.52 -0.27
C ALA A 43 8.52 -6.16 -0.20
N THR A 44 7.90 -5.73 -1.29
CA THR A 44 7.13 -4.48 -1.35
C THR A 44 5.83 -4.58 -0.55
N ALA A 45 5.13 -5.73 -0.61
CA ALA A 45 3.95 -5.98 0.20
C ALA A 45 4.24 -5.84 1.71
N LYS A 46 5.35 -6.43 2.19
CA LYS A 46 5.78 -6.30 3.60
C LYS A 46 6.07 -4.86 3.99
N LYS A 47 6.70 -4.06 3.12
CA LYS A 47 6.96 -2.64 3.39
C LYS A 47 5.65 -1.84 3.47
N ILE A 48 4.73 -2.08 2.55
CA ILE A 48 3.40 -1.45 2.56
C ILE A 48 2.66 -1.82 3.85
N ALA A 49 2.61 -3.10 4.19
CA ALA A 49 1.92 -3.62 5.36
C ALA A 49 2.46 -3.04 6.67
N ASN A 50 3.79 -2.89 6.78
CA ASN A 50 4.43 -2.28 7.95
C ASN A 50 4.00 -0.82 8.14
N ILE A 51 3.90 -0.04 7.06
CA ILE A 51 3.44 1.35 7.14
C ILE A 51 1.93 1.41 7.44
N LEU A 52 1.12 0.52 6.86
CA LEU A 52 -0.33 0.50 7.02
C LEU A 52 -0.81 -0.16 8.33
N GLY A 53 0.08 -0.88 9.03
CA GLY A 53 -0.26 -1.61 10.25
C GLY A 53 -1.21 -2.80 10.02
N ILE A 54 -1.04 -3.53 8.92
CA ILE A 54 -1.87 -4.69 8.54
C ILE A 54 -1.01 -5.93 8.26
N ASP A 55 -1.61 -7.12 8.07
CA ASP A 55 -0.86 -8.28 7.58
C ASP A 55 -0.57 -8.11 6.09
N TRP A 56 0.63 -8.48 5.65
CA TRP A 56 1.02 -8.33 4.24
C TRP A 56 0.22 -9.23 3.31
N ARG A 57 -0.42 -10.28 3.84
CA ARG A 57 -1.36 -11.16 3.10
C ARG A 57 -2.65 -10.43 2.75
N ASP A 58 -3.10 -9.49 3.57
CA ASP A 58 -4.30 -8.67 3.33
C ASP A 58 -4.19 -7.83 2.04
N ILE A 59 -2.97 -7.66 1.49
CA ILE A 59 -2.73 -6.98 0.21
C ILE A 59 -3.18 -7.83 -0.99
N TYR A 60 -3.20 -9.16 -0.83
CA TYR A 60 -3.51 -10.12 -1.89
C TYR A 60 -4.96 -10.64 -1.84
N GLU A 61 -5.69 -10.37 -0.76
CA GLU A 61 -7.14 -10.58 -0.65
C GLU A 61 -7.89 -9.39 -1.24
#